data_AF-A0A7K9U9L2-F1
#
_entry.id   AF-A0A7K9U9L2-F1
#
_cell.length_a   1.000
_cell.length_b   1.000
_cell.length_c   1.000
_cell.angle_alpha   90.00
_cell.angle_beta   90.00
_cell.angle_gamma   90.00
#
_symmetry.space_group_name_H-M   'P 1'
#
loop_
_entity.id
_entity.type
_entity.pdbx_description
1 polymer ?
#
loop_
_entity_poly.entity_id
_entity_poly.type
_entity_poly.pdbx_seq_one_letter_code
_entity_poly.pdbx_strand_id
1 'polypeptide(L)'
;YLVVVAIDFGTTSSGYAYSFTKEPECIHVMRRWEGGDPGVSNQKTPTTILLTPERKFHSFGYAARDFYHDLDPTESKHWLYFEKFKMKLHTTGNLTMETDLTAANGKKVKALEIFAYALQFFKEQALK
;
A
#
# COMPACT_ATOMS: atom_id res chain seq x y z
N TYR A 1 -13.43 -8.70 -17.61
CA TYR A 1 -12.20 -9.31 -18.19
C TYR A 1 -11.53 -10.15 -17.13
N LEU A 2 -10.92 -11.29 -17.51
CA LEU A 2 -10.15 -12.10 -16.58
C LEU A 2 -8.66 -11.80 -16.77
N VAL A 3 -8.04 -11.25 -15.72
CA VAL A 3 -6.63 -10.85 -15.70
C VAL A 3 -5.88 -11.64 -14.64
N VAL A 4 -4.59 -11.87 -14.88
CA VAL A 4 -3.64 -12.34 -13.87
C VAL A 4 -2.80 -11.15 -13.46
N VAL A 5 -2.69 -10.92 -12.15
CA VAL A 5 -1.96 -9.79 -11.57
C VAL A 5 -0.76 -10.29 -10.79
N ALA A 6 0.42 -9.78 -11.11
CA ALA A 6 1.65 -9.97 -10.34
C ALA A 6 1.92 -8.71 -9.52
N ILE A 7 1.95 -8.83 -8.20
CA ILE A 7 2.21 -7.72 -7.27
C ILE A 7 3.65 -7.82 -6.76
N ASP A 8 4.44 -6.79 -7.03
CA ASP A 8 5.71 -6.56 -6.36
C ASP A 8 5.46 -5.74 -5.10
N PHE A 9 5.42 -6.42 -3.97
CA PHE A 9 5.26 -5.81 -2.67
C PHE A 9 6.63 -5.55 -2.06
N GLY A 10 7.21 -4.39 -2.35
CA GLY A 10 8.56 -4.02 -1.91
C GLY A 10 8.61 -3.47 -0.48
N THR A 11 9.81 -3.18 0.00
CA THR A 11 10.02 -2.54 1.31
C THR A 11 9.75 -1.04 1.24
N THR A 12 10.33 -0.38 0.23
CA THR A 12 10.16 1.06 0.01
C THR A 12 8.99 1.36 -0.92
N SER A 13 8.91 0.66 -2.05
CA SER A 13 7.90 0.93 -3.09
C SER A 13 7.30 -0.37 -3.59
N SER A 14 6.01 -0.33 -3.91
CA SER A 14 5.23 -1.45 -4.40
C SER A 14 4.60 -1.13 -5.75
N GLY A 15 4.35 -2.14 -6.56
CA GLY A 15 3.72 -1.98 -7.88
C GLY A 15 3.13 -3.29 -8.36
N TYR A 16 2.47 -3.27 -9.52
CA TYR A 16 1.97 -4.48 -10.14
C TYR A 16 2.12 -4.45 -11.65
N ALA A 17 2.13 -5.65 -12.22
CA ALA A 17 1.93 -5.89 -13.64
C ALA A 17 0.76 -6.85 -13.81
N TYR A 18 0.13 -6.84 -14.98
CA TYR A 18 -0.95 -7.77 -15.30
C TYR A 18 -0.88 -8.21 -16.75
N SER A 19 -1.51 -9.35 -17.03
CA SER A 19 -1.81 -9.80 -18.38
C SER A 19 -3.26 -10.24 -18.48
N PHE A 20 -3.84 -10.14 -19.67
CA PHE A 20 -5.12 -10.76 -19.95
C PHE A 20 -4.92 -12.25 -20.14
N THR A 21 -5.82 -13.06 -19.58
CA THR A 21 -5.73 -14.53 -19.71
C THR A 21 -5.77 -15.05 -21.14
N LYS A 22 -6.33 -14.26 -22.08
CA LYS A 22 -6.34 -14.57 -23.51
C LYS A 22 -5.05 -14.18 -24.23
N GLU A 23 -4.23 -13.33 -23.63
CA GLU A 23 -3.01 -12.76 -24.20
C GLU A 23 -1.90 -12.77 -23.13
N PRO A 24 -1.45 -13.95 -22.67
CA PRO A 24 -0.54 -14.07 -21.53
C PRO A 24 0.84 -13.45 -21.77
N GLU A 25 1.29 -13.37 -23.03
CA GLU A 25 2.55 -12.74 -23.44
C GLU A 25 2.48 -11.20 -23.43
N CYS A 26 1.27 -10.62 -23.41
CA CYS A 26 1.06 -9.18 -23.36
C CYS A 26 1.09 -8.70 -21.89
N ILE A 27 2.28 -8.31 -21.42
CA ILE A 27 2.47 -7.80 -20.06
C ILE A 27 2.29 -6.28 -20.01
N HIS A 28 1.34 -5.85 -19.17
CA HIS A 28 1.08 -4.44 -18.89
C HIS A 28 1.59 -4.10 -17.49
N VAL A 29 2.51 -3.15 -17.39
CA VAL A 29 3.04 -2.65 -16.12
C VAL A 29 2.29 -1.39 -15.71
N MET A 30 1.87 -1.30 -14.44
CA MET A 30 1.25 -0.06 -13.94
C MET A 30 2.29 1.06 -13.87
N ARG A 31 2.00 2.17 -14.54
CA ARG A 31 2.91 3.33 -14.66
C ARG A 31 2.29 4.65 -14.19
N ARG A 32 1.01 4.66 -13.87
CA ARG A 32 0.27 5.86 -13.47
C ARG A 32 -0.31 5.65 -12.09
N TRP A 33 0.13 6.44 -11.12
CA TRP A 33 -0.38 6.38 -9.75
C TRP A 33 -1.05 7.70 -9.41
N GLU A 34 -2.20 7.64 -8.75
CA GLU A 34 -2.82 8.83 -8.14
C GLU A 34 -1.82 9.46 -7.14
N GLY A 35 -1.59 10.78 -7.23
CA GLY A 35 -0.61 11.50 -6.42
C GLY A 35 0.85 11.38 -6.90
N GLY A 36 1.13 10.70 -8.01
CA GLY A 36 2.45 10.70 -8.65
C GLY A 36 2.73 12.00 -9.41
N ASP A 37 4.00 12.37 -9.56
CA ASP A 37 4.41 13.58 -10.30
C ASP A 37 3.96 13.52 -11.77
N PRO A 38 3.21 14.52 -12.27
CA PRO A 38 2.78 14.58 -13.66
C PRO A 38 3.97 14.53 -14.62
N GLY A 39 3.95 13.58 -15.56
CA GLY A 39 5.02 13.39 -16.54
C GLY A 39 6.19 12.49 -16.09
N VAL A 40 6.24 12.09 -14.82
CA VAL A 40 7.21 11.11 -14.32
C VAL A 40 6.58 9.71 -14.34
N SER A 41 7.09 8.82 -15.18
CA SER A 41 6.63 7.42 -15.23
C SER A 41 7.20 6.61 -14.05
N ASN A 42 6.57 6.72 -12.88
CA ASN A 42 6.88 5.84 -11.75
C ASN A 42 6.14 4.50 -11.90
N GLN A 43 6.90 3.42 -12.07
CA GLN A 43 6.36 2.06 -12.13
C GLN A 43 5.89 1.54 -10.76
N LYS A 44 6.16 2.29 -9.69
CA LYS A 44 5.83 1.93 -8.31
C LYS A 44 5.32 3.14 -7.53
N THR A 45 4.57 2.84 -6.48
CA THR A 45 4.09 3.79 -5.48
C THR A 45 4.72 3.46 -4.12
N PRO A 46 4.88 4.41 -3.18
CA PRO A 46 5.38 4.12 -1.84
C PRO A 46 4.63 2.96 -1.16
N THR A 47 5.35 2.13 -0.40
CA THR A 47 4.74 1.07 0.41
C THR A 47 4.24 1.67 1.73
N THR A 48 3.18 2.46 1.58
CA THR A 48 2.63 3.32 2.60
C THR A 48 1.13 3.16 2.61
N ILE A 49 0.55 3.04 3.79
CA ILE A 49 -0.91 2.92 3.96
C ILE A 49 -1.35 3.86 5.08
N LEU A 50 -2.53 4.43 4.89
CA LEU A 50 -3.20 5.28 5.85
C LEU A 50 -4.55 4.67 6.21
N LEU A 51 -4.82 4.51 7.50
CA LEU A 51 -6.15 4.19 8.00
C LEU A 51 -6.73 5.36 8.78
N THR A 52 -8.05 5.48 8.75
CA THR A 52 -8.80 6.41 9.59
C THR A 52 -8.63 6.08 11.08
N PRO A 53 -8.99 7.00 12.00
CA PRO A 53 -8.97 6.71 13.44
C PRO A 53 -9.75 5.46 13.86
N GLU A 54 -10.79 5.09 13.09
CA GLU A 54 -11.65 3.91 13.26
C GLU A 54 -11.08 2.64 12.60
N ARG A 55 -9.79 2.66 12.20
CA ARG A 55 -9.09 1.55 11.54
C ARG A 55 -9.68 1.15 10.19
N LYS A 56 -10.30 2.09 9.46
CA LYS A 56 -10.77 1.83 8.09
C LYS A 56 -9.72 2.24 7.09
N PHE A 57 -9.59 1.48 6.00
CA PHE A 57 -8.73 1.86 4.88
C PHE A 57 -9.13 3.24 4.35
N HIS A 58 -8.16 4.14 4.26
CA HIS A 58 -8.34 5.45 3.64
C HIS A 58 -7.64 5.50 2.30
N SER A 59 -6.32 5.29 2.29
CA SER A 59 -5.52 5.39 1.06
C SER A 59 -4.23 4.57 1.14
N PHE A 60 -3.62 4.35 -0.02
CA PHE A 60 -2.32 3.69 -0.19
C PHE A 60 -1.40 4.53 -1.08
N GLY A 61 -0.08 4.38 -0.93
CA GLY A 61 0.89 4.99 -1.82
C GLY A 61 1.05 6.50 -1.62
N TYR A 62 1.25 7.23 -2.73
CA TYR A 62 1.37 8.69 -2.71
C TYR A 62 0.18 9.36 -2.02
N ALA A 63 -1.05 8.96 -2.34
CA ALA A 63 -2.24 9.49 -1.68
C ALA A 63 -2.27 9.27 -0.15
N ALA A 64 -1.66 8.21 0.37
CA ALA A 64 -1.53 8.01 1.82
C ALA A 64 -0.47 8.92 2.43
N ARG A 65 0.67 9.07 1.75
CA ARG A 65 1.76 9.95 2.17
C ARG A 65 1.29 11.39 2.19
N ASP A 66 0.77 11.88 1.07
CA ASP A 66 0.47 13.30 0.87
C ASP A 66 -0.64 13.72 1.84
N PHE A 67 -1.75 12.98 1.88
CA PHE A 67 -2.84 13.27 2.82
C PHE A 67 -2.35 13.34 4.27
N TYR A 68 -1.55 12.37 4.73
CA TYR A 68 -1.08 12.37 6.13
C TYR A 68 -0.16 13.56 6.46
N HIS A 69 0.69 13.98 5.53
CA HIS A 69 1.62 15.10 5.75
C HIS A 69 0.95 16.47 5.57
N ASP A 70 -0.20 16.52 4.89
CA ASP A 70 -1.02 17.73 4.75
C ASP A 70 -1.96 17.96 5.96
N LEU A 71 -2.15 16.95 6.82
CA LEU A 71 -2.94 17.09 8.05
C LEU A 71 -2.28 18.04 9.06
N ASP A 72 -3.11 18.71 9.87
CA ASP A 72 -2.62 19.42 11.03
C ASP A 72 -1.90 18.46 12.01
N PRO A 73 -0.79 18.88 12.67
CA PRO A 73 -0.08 18.03 13.62
C PRO A 73 -0.91 17.51 14.81
N THR A 74 -2.00 18.18 15.17
CA THR A 74 -2.94 17.70 16.19
C THR A 74 -3.86 16.63 15.62
N GLU A 75 -4.32 16.78 14.37
CA GLU A 75 -5.19 15.83 13.70
C GLU A 75 -4.45 14.54 13.33
N SER A 76 -3.26 14.64 12.75
CA SER A 76 -2.45 13.49 12.31
C SER A 76 -2.18 12.45 13.41
N LYS A 77 -2.17 12.87 14.69
CA LYS A 77 -2.04 11.97 15.85
C LYS A 77 -3.20 10.99 15.99
N HIS A 78 -4.37 11.30 15.43
CA HIS A 78 -5.54 10.41 15.46
C HIS A 78 -5.49 9.35 14.36
N TRP A 79 -4.80 9.64 13.26
CA TRP A 79 -4.70 8.78 12.09
C TRP A 79 -3.66 7.66 12.26
N LEU A 80 -3.82 6.57 11.50
CA LEU A 80 -2.94 5.40 11.57
C LEU A 80 -2.12 5.31 10.28
N TYR A 81 -0.96 5.98 10.30
CA TYR A 81 -0.03 6.01 9.18
C TYR A 81 1.07 4.97 9.33
N PHE A 82 1.25 4.14 8.31
CA PHE A 82 2.30 3.12 8.27
C PHE A 82 3.14 3.29 7.01
N GLU A 83 4.43 3.52 7.20
CA GLU A 83 5.41 3.63 6.12
C GLU A 83 6.37 2.44 6.15
N LYS A 84 6.77 1.93 4.98
CA LYS A 84 7.75 0.83 4.82
C LYS A 84 7.42 -0.39 5.69
N PHE A 85 6.14 -0.66 5.89
CA PHE A 85 5.69 -1.61 6.91
C PHE A 85 6.10 -3.07 6.63
N LYS A 86 6.47 -3.41 5.39
CA LYS A 86 7.11 -4.70 5.06
C LYS A 86 8.45 -4.90 5.78
N MET A 87 9.24 -3.83 6.01
CA MET A 87 10.51 -3.94 6.72
C MET A 87 10.34 -4.48 8.13
N LYS A 88 9.24 -4.14 8.80
CA LYS A 88 8.95 -4.64 10.13
C LYS A 88 8.78 -6.16 10.14
N LEU A 89 8.25 -6.75 9.07
CA LEU A 89 8.20 -8.20 8.96
C LEU A 89 9.61 -8.80 8.84
N HIS A 90 10.45 -8.22 7.98
CA HIS A 90 11.81 -8.69 7.75
C HIS A 90 12.69 -8.64 9.02
N THR A 91 12.47 -7.66 9.90
CA THR A 91 13.24 -7.52 11.14
C THR A 91 12.67 -8.29 12.32
N THR A 92 11.51 -8.93 12.18
CA THR A 92 10.86 -9.68 13.26
C THR A 92 11.26 -11.15 13.19
N GLY A 93 11.98 -11.63 14.21
CA GLY A 93 12.50 -13.01 14.24
C GLY A 93 11.43 -14.11 14.28
N ASN A 94 10.29 -13.85 14.93
CA ASN A 94 9.16 -14.78 15.02
C ASN A 94 7.90 -14.13 14.42
N LEU A 95 7.70 -14.29 13.12
CA LEU A 95 6.50 -13.87 12.43
C LEU A 95 5.34 -14.83 12.72
N THR A 96 4.20 -14.27 13.10
CA THR A 96 2.96 -15.02 13.35
C THR A 96 1.77 -14.24 12.82
N MET A 97 0.60 -14.87 12.74
CA MET A 97 -0.65 -14.17 12.43
C MET A 97 -0.99 -13.08 13.46
N GLU A 98 -0.40 -13.16 14.66
CA GLU A 98 -0.60 -12.20 15.74
C GLU A 98 0.36 -11.02 15.70
N THR A 99 1.32 -11.00 14.76
CA THR A 99 2.29 -9.91 14.64
C THR A 99 1.58 -8.57 14.42
N ASP A 100 1.91 -7.60 15.28
CA ASP A 100 1.43 -6.23 15.15
C ASP A 100 2.43 -5.35 14.40
N LEU A 101 1.89 -4.37 13.67
CA LEU A 101 2.61 -3.22 13.14
C LEU A 101 2.26 -1.98 13.97
N THR A 102 3.25 -1.10 14.15
CA THR A 102 3.07 0.16 14.88
C THR A 102 2.92 1.32 13.89
N ALA A 103 1.83 2.07 13.99
CA ALA A 103 1.60 3.30 13.24
C ALA A 103 2.50 4.44 13.76
N ALA A 104 2.62 5.52 13.00
CA ALA A 104 3.40 6.71 13.38
C ALA A 104 2.95 7.33 14.72
N ASN A 105 1.68 7.19 15.10
CA ASN A 105 1.15 7.65 16.39
C ASN A 105 1.36 6.64 17.55
N GLY A 106 2.10 5.55 17.32
CA GLY A 106 2.39 4.52 18.33
C GLY A 106 1.29 3.47 18.53
N LYS A 107 0.10 3.63 17.92
CA LYS A 107 -0.96 2.61 17.98
C LYS A 107 -0.58 1.37 17.17
N LYS A 108 -1.07 0.21 17.60
CA LYS A 108 -0.80 -1.08 16.96
C LYS A 108 -2.01 -1.60 16.18
N VAL A 109 -1.74 -2.19 15.02
CA VAL A 109 -2.72 -2.88 14.16
C VAL A 109 -2.09 -4.19 13.69
N LYS A 110 -2.91 -5.23 13.51
CA LYS A 110 -2.42 -6.53 13.06
C LYS A 110 -1.79 -6.42 11.68
N ALA A 111 -0.63 -7.04 11.49
CA ALA A 111 0.03 -7.10 10.20
C ALA A 111 -0.90 -7.69 9.13
N LEU A 112 -1.63 -8.76 9.46
CA LEU A 112 -2.57 -9.40 8.55
C LEU A 112 -3.61 -8.42 7.99
N GLU A 113 -4.15 -7.53 8.84
CA GLU A 113 -5.12 -6.50 8.45
C GLU A 113 -4.50 -5.48 7.48
N ILE A 114 -3.30 -4.99 7.80
CA ILE A 114 -2.58 -4.05 6.94
C ILE A 114 -2.28 -4.64 5.56
N PHE A 115 -1.81 -5.89 5.50
CA PHE A 115 -1.53 -6.57 4.23
C PHE A 115 -2.81 -6.90 3.46
N ALA A 116 -3.91 -7.25 4.14
CA ALA A 116 -5.20 -7.45 3.50
C ALA A 116 -5.70 -6.17 2.81
N TYR A 117 -5.62 -5.02 3.48
CA TYR A 117 -5.97 -3.74 2.87
C TYR A 117 -5.09 -3.38 1.68
N ALA A 118 -3.79 -3.63 1.77
CA ALA A 118 -2.87 -3.36 0.65
C ALA A 118 -3.16 -4.26 -0.56
N LEU A 119 -3.46 -5.54 -0.34
CA LEU A 119 -3.86 -6.47 -1.42
C LEU A 119 -5.22 -6.10 -2.03
N GLN A 120 -6.18 -5.68 -1.20
CA GLN A 120 -7.48 -5.17 -1.65
C GLN A 120 -7.29 -3.95 -2.56
N PHE A 121 -6.42 -3.00 -2.17
CA PHE A 121 -6.09 -1.83 -3.00
C PHE A 121 -5.53 -2.23 -4.37
N PHE A 122 -4.54 -3.14 -4.43
CA PHE A 122 -3.97 -3.58 -5.71
C PHE A 122 -4.99 -4.31 -6.58
N LYS A 123 -5.87 -5.12 -5.99
CA LYS A 123 -6.98 -5.76 -6.71
C LYS A 123 -7.89 -4.70 -7.35
N GLU A 124 -8.32 -3.70 -6.59
CA GLU A 124 -9.21 -2.66 -7.09
C GLU A 124 -8.54 -1.81 -8.18
N GLN A 125 -7.27 -1.45 -8.02
CA GLN A 125 -6.51 -0.72 -9.03
C GLN A 125 -6.32 -1.51 -10.32
N ALA A 126 -6.08 -2.81 -10.24
CA ALA A 126 -5.97 -3.67 -11.42
C ALA A 126 -7.29 -3.90 -12.17
N LEU A 127 -8.43 -3.59 -11.53
CA LEU A 127 -9.77 -3.74 -12.12
C LEU A 127 -10.37 -2.42 -12.62
N LYS A 128 -9.73 -1.28 -12.36
CA LYS A 128 -10.06 0.02 -12.95
C LYS A 128 -9.63 0.09 -14.41
#